data_AF-A0A504Y7R3-F1
#
_entry.id   AF-A0A504Y7R3-F1
#
_cell.length_a   1.000
_cell.length_b   1.000
_cell.length_c   1.000
_cell.angle_alpha   90.00
_cell.angle_beta   90.00
_cell.angle_gamma   90.00
#
_symmetry.space_group_name_H-M   'P 1'
#
loop_
_entity.id
_entity.type
_entity.pdbx_description
1 polymer ?
#
loop_
_entity_poly.entity_id
_entity_poly.type
_entity_poly.pdbx_seq_one_letter_code
_entity_poly.pdbx_strand_id
1 'polypeptide(L)'
;MNCVPSPSSSHQQFKVANSHDPFSIDAENPEFLRLHDHIAGITRSLRNNMQRLDLDLSSSAQPSHRGPSLDKALLRIVFSGCVATSAYIPCSGKDLYVTQVGDCGAVLGSFVPSPMTTHTSDADTGEISLPTEFFPMDWKAELLISPHNADNEIDVHRLRSSHPVHESAFVLRDDRLLGELMPLRAFGDIRFKWPSKDLKHVARLLDLPPNYPIMPSFYETPPYLCSIPQVTWRPLMKNRDHFLVLATDGLWDMLSPKEAINVVAQHWFDYTGDPSSCGPGDTAASRLIRTALGGDQMDPERISAHFSMPATVARYYRDDITVVVVYLPTSAAITSG
;
A
#
# COMPACT_ATOMS: atom_id res chain seq x y z
N MET A 1 -40.34 10.25 50.15
CA MET A 1 -39.25 11.05 50.72
C MET A 1 -38.31 11.40 49.60
N ASN A 2 -38.28 12.68 49.26
CA ASN A 2 -37.51 13.29 48.18
C ASN A 2 -36.03 13.36 48.54
N CYS A 3 -35.15 13.20 47.53
CA CYS A 3 -33.97 14.05 47.34
C CYS A 3 -33.38 13.77 45.96
N VAL A 4 -33.73 14.64 45.00
CA VAL A 4 -33.05 14.81 43.71
C VAL A 4 -31.96 15.87 43.92
N PRO A 5 -30.70 15.67 43.51
CA PRO A 5 -29.72 16.77 43.46
C PRO A 5 -29.84 17.53 42.14
N SER A 6 -29.89 18.86 42.25
CA SER A 6 -29.87 19.85 41.18
C SER A 6 -28.50 19.95 40.50
N PRO A 7 -28.43 20.33 39.20
CA PRO A 7 -27.17 20.54 38.50
C PRO A 7 -26.61 21.93 38.84
N SER A 8 -25.37 21.98 39.36
CA SER A 8 -24.63 23.22 39.51
C SER A 8 -23.99 23.61 38.18
N SER A 9 -24.30 24.83 37.75
CA SER A 9 -23.74 25.49 36.58
C SER A 9 -22.28 25.89 36.85
N SER A 10 -21.33 25.17 36.25
CA SER A 10 -19.98 25.69 36.03
C SER A 10 -19.85 26.06 34.55
N HIS A 11 -20.11 27.34 34.26
CA HIS A 11 -19.66 27.96 33.02
C HIS A 11 -18.13 27.99 33.05
N GLN A 12 -17.50 26.94 32.52
CA GLN A 12 -16.11 27.04 32.10
C GLN A 12 -16.11 27.84 30.80
N GLN A 13 -15.88 29.15 30.93
CA GLN A 13 -15.57 30.02 29.81
C GLN A 13 -14.46 29.37 28.99
N PHE A 14 -14.76 29.02 27.73
CA PHE A 14 -13.74 28.82 26.71
C PHE A 14 -12.93 30.11 26.65
N LYS A 15 -11.72 30.07 27.22
CA LYS A 15 -10.72 31.10 26.97
C LYS A 15 -10.43 31.06 25.47
N VAL A 16 -10.84 32.13 24.79
CA VAL A 16 -10.46 32.47 23.42
C VAL A 16 -8.96 32.25 23.30
N ALA A 17 -8.58 31.33 22.41
CA ALA A 17 -7.19 31.06 22.10
C ALA A 17 -6.53 32.35 21.61
N ASN A 18 -5.32 32.61 22.09
CA ASN A 18 -4.48 33.70 21.59
C ASN A 18 -4.37 33.60 20.07
N SER A 19 -4.79 34.65 19.37
CA SER A 19 -4.86 34.77 17.91
C SER A 19 -3.50 34.93 17.20
N HIS A 20 -2.41 34.44 17.80
CA HIS A 20 -1.04 34.58 17.26
C HIS A 20 -0.20 33.34 17.51
N ASP A 21 -0.75 32.16 17.21
CA ASP A 21 0.10 31.03 16.80
C ASP A 21 0.23 31.10 15.27
N PRO A 22 1.42 31.38 14.70
CA PRO A 22 1.63 31.42 13.25
C PRO A 22 1.39 30.04 12.58
N PHE A 23 1.16 28.99 13.37
CA PHE A 23 0.79 27.65 12.91
C PHE A 23 -0.65 27.27 13.29
N SER A 24 -1.48 28.18 13.80
CA SER A 24 -2.91 27.87 14.01
C SER A 24 -3.58 27.68 12.65
N ILE A 25 -3.92 26.44 12.33
CA ILE A 25 -4.78 26.13 11.18
C ILE A 25 -6.16 26.68 11.50
N ASP A 26 -6.59 27.71 10.77
CA ASP A 26 -7.95 28.20 10.83
C ASP A 26 -8.89 27.14 10.24
N ALA A 27 -9.44 26.30 11.12
CA ALA A 27 -10.33 25.20 10.75
C ALA A 27 -11.66 25.69 10.13
N GLU A 28 -11.99 26.97 10.25
CA GLU A 28 -13.16 27.59 9.62
C GLU A 28 -12.83 28.23 8.26
N ASN A 29 -11.55 28.20 7.82
CA ASN A 29 -11.15 28.73 6.53
C ASN A 29 -11.91 28.00 5.39
N PRO A 30 -12.70 28.71 4.56
CA PRO A 30 -13.48 28.10 3.49
C PRO A 30 -12.66 27.33 2.45
N GLU A 31 -11.41 27.72 2.19
CA GLU A 31 -10.53 27.01 1.26
C GLU A 31 -10.05 25.69 1.85
N PHE A 32 -9.68 25.70 3.14
CA PHE A 32 -9.28 24.48 3.85
C PHE A 32 -10.44 23.48 3.91
N LEU A 33 -11.65 23.93 4.24
CA LEU A 33 -12.85 23.09 4.27
C LEU A 33 -13.15 22.48 2.89
N ARG A 34 -13.06 23.26 1.82
CA ARG A 34 -13.25 22.76 0.45
C ARG A 34 -12.22 21.69 0.08
N LEU A 35 -10.95 21.91 0.42
CA LEU A 35 -9.88 20.94 0.17
C LEU A 35 -10.11 19.66 0.99
N HIS A 36 -10.46 19.80 2.27
CA HIS A 36 -10.78 18.68 3.15
C HIS A 36 -11.94 17.85 2.59
N ASP A 37 -13.06 18.48 2.25
CA ASP A 37 -14.23 17.80 1.69
C ASP A 37 -13.91 17.10 0.37
N HIS A 38 -13.09 17.73 -0.47
CA HIS A 38 -12.63 17.14 -1.73
C HIS A 38 -11.80 15.87 -1.50
N ILE A 39 -10.77 15.96 -0.66
CA ILE A 39 -9.89 14.82 -0.29
C ILE A 39 -10.72 13.72 0.37
N ALA A 40 -11.60 14.07 1.30
CA ALA A 40 -12.47 13.12 1.99
C ALA A 40 -13.44 12.42 1.03
N GLY A 41 -13.98 13.15 0.06
CA GLY A 41 -14.85 12.62 -0.99
C GLY A 41 -14.13 11.57 -1.85
N ILE A 42 -12.95 11.89 -2.37
CA ILE A 42 -12.13 10.96 -3.17
C ILE A 42 -11.72 9.74 -2.35
N THR A 43 -11.20 9.97 -1.14
CA THR A 43 -10.77 8.92 -0.21
C THR A 43 -11.92 7.94 0.08
N ARG A 44 -13.13 8.47 0.32
CA ARG A 44 -14.33 7.66 0.55
C ARG A 44 -14.69 6.84 -0.68
N SER A 45 -14.69 7.44 -1.87
CA SER A 45 -14.97 6.72 -3.12
C SER A 45 -13.97 5.59 -3.37
N LEU A 46 -12.68 5.85 -3.22
CA LEU A 46 -11.63 4.83 -3.37
C LEU A 46 -11.83 3.68 -2.39
N ARG A 47 -12.11 3.99 -1.11
CA ARG A 47 -12.38 2.98 -0.09
C ARG A 47 -13.61 2.14 -0.39
N ASN A 48 -14.72 2.81 -0.72
CA ASN A 48 -16.00 2.15 -0.98
C ASN A 48 -15.93 1.26 -2.22
N ASN A 49 -15.25 1.70 -3.29
CA ASN A 49 -15.14 0.93 -4.53
C ASN A 49 -14.37 -0.38 -4.33
N MET A 50 -13.25 -0.34 -3.59
CA MET A 50 -12.48 -1.54 -3.27
C MET A 50 -13.28 -2.48 -2.36
N GLN A 51 -13.87 -1.99 -1.27
CA GLN A 51 -14.72 -2.83 -0.41
C GLN A 51 -15.88 -3.45 -1.19
N ARG A 52 -16.51 -2.65 -2.07
CA ARG A 52 -17.65 -3.10 -2.87
C ARG A 52 -17.26 -4.23 -3.82
N LEU A 53 -16.10 -4.14 -4.46
CA LEU A 53 -15.58 -5.20 -5.34
C LEU A 53 -15.48 -6.53 -4.59
N ASP A 54 -14.88 -6.55 -3.39
CA ASP A 54 -14.74 -7.77 -2.60
C ASP A 54 -16.09 -8.33 -2.13
N LEU A 55 -17.02 -7.45 -1.73
CA LEU A 55 -18.38 -7.82 -1.35
C LEU A 55 -19.17 -8.40 -2.53
N ASP A 56 -19.05 -7.82 -3.72
CA ASP A 56 -19.73 -8.30 -4.93
C ASP A 56 -19.17 -9.65 -5.37
N LEU A 57 -17.84 -9.85 -5.32
CA LEU A 57 -17.20 -11.15 -5.56
C LEU A 57 -17.69 -12.20 -4.57
N SER A 58 -17.65 -11.87 -3.27
CA SER A 58 -18.07 -12.76 -2.19
C SER A 58 -19.55 -13.13 -2.31
N SER A 59 -20.46 -12.16 -2.43
CA SER A 59 -21.91 -12.42 -2.49
C SER A 59 -22.31 -13.18 -3.74
N SER A 60 -21.67 -12.92 -4.89
CA SER A 60 -21.93 -13.65 -6.13
C SER A 60 -21.50 -15.12 -6.05
N ALA A 61 -20.49 -15.43 -5.24
CA ALA A 61 -19.98 -16.79 -5.06
C ALA A 61 -20.80 -17.64 -4.08
N GLN A 62 -21.69 -17.02 -3.29
CA GLN A 62 -22.49 -17.74 -2.32
C GLN A 62 -23.47 -18.67 -3.02
N PRO A 63 -23.64 -19.93 -2.53
CA PRO A 63 -24.64 -20.83 -3.07
C PRO A 63 -26.02 -20.19 -2.99
N SER A 64 -26.69 -20.05 -4.13
CA SER A 64 -28.02 -19.47 -4.17
C SER A 64 -29.02 -20.32 -3.36
N HIS A 65 -29.88 -19.68 -2.56
CA HIS A 65 -30.95 -20.39 -1.84
C HIS A 65 -31.92 -21.17 -2.76
N ARG A 66 -31.87 -20.92 -4.08
CA ARG A 66 -32.80 -21.45 -5.08
C ARG A 66 -32.26 -22.66 -5.87
N GLY A 67 -31.01 -23.09 -5.66
CA GLY A 67 -30.50 -24.26 -6.36
C GLY A 67 -29.12 -24.72 -5.88
N PRO A 68 -28.78 -26.03 -6.04
CA PRO A 68 -27.52 -26.61 -5.58
C PRO A 68 -26.31 -26.28 -6.47
N SER A 69 -26.50 -25.52 -7.55
CA SER A 69 -25.43 -25.22 -8.50
C SER A 69 -24.48 -24.16 -7.96
N LEU A 70 -23.21 -24.55 -7.78
CA LEU A 70 -22.11 -23.64 -7.49
C LEU A 70 -21.45 -23.18 -8.79
N ASP A 71 -21.15 -21.88 -8.88
CA ASP A 71 -20.20 -21.40 -9.87
C ASP A 71 -18.78 -21.76 -9.41
N LYS A 72 -18.24 -22.86 -9.94
CA LYS A 72 -16.90 -23.35 -9.60
C LYS A 72 -15.80 -22.37 -10.02
N ALA A 73 -16.00 -21.60 -11.09
CA ALA A 73 -15.00 -20.63 -11.54
C ALA A 73 -14.94 -19.46 -10.56
N LEU A 74 -16.10 -18.94 -10.17
CA LEU A 74 -16.18 -17.86 -9.20
C LEU A 74 -15.73 -18.30 -7.80
N LEU A 75 -16.04 -19.54 -7.38
CA LEU A 75 -15.48 -20.10 -6.17
C LEU A 75 -13.95 -20.14 -6.18
N ARG A 76 -13.32 -20.55 -7.29
CA ARG A 76 -11.86 -20.52 -7.40
C ARG A 76 -11.30 -19.12 -7.21
N ILE A 77 -11.98 -18.10 -7.72
CA ILE A 77 -11.59 -16.69 -7.56
C ILE A 77 -11.70 -16.27 -6.09
N VAL A 78 -12.85 -16.52 -5.44
CA VAL A 78 -13.04 -16.05 -4.05
C VAL A 78 -12.28 -16.87 -3.01
N PHE A 79 -11.95 -18.13 -3.31
CA PHE A 79 -11.06 -18.93 -2.47
C PHE A 79 -9.59 -18.52 -2.61
N SER A 80 -9.20 -17.93 -3.75
CA SER A 80 -7.88 -17.32 -3.89
C SER A 80 -7.81 -15.97 -3.16
N GLY A 81 -6.61 -15.62 -2.70
CA GLY A 81 -6.30 -14.32 -2.12
C GLY A 81 -5.63 -13.40 -3.13
N CYS A 82 -5.84 -12.09 -2.99
CA CYS A 82 -5.09 -11.09 -3.73
C CYS A 82 -4.89 -9.83 -2.91
N VAL A 83 -3.68 -9.30 -2.93
CA VAL A 83 -3.34 -7.98 -2.38
C VAL A 83 -3.42 -6.92 -3.49
N ALA A 84 -3.60 -5.65 -3.13
CA ALA A 84 -3.67 -4.57 -4.09
C ALA A 84 -3.06 -3.29 -3.55
N THR A 85 -2.12 -2.72 -4.31
CA THR A 85 -1.65 -1.34 -4.12
C THR A 85 -1.90 -0.57 -5.40
N SER A 86 -2.60 0.55 -5.34
CA SER A 86 -2.92 1.37 -6.50
C SER A 86 -2.71 2.85 -6.23
N ALA A 87 -2.37 3.59 -7.28
CA ALA A 87 -2.19 5.03 -7.26
C ALA A 87 -3.23 5.71 -8.16
N TYR A 88 -3.85 6.77 -7.66
CA TYR A 88 -4.73 7.65 -8.42
C TYR A 88 -4.15 9.06 -8.42
N ILE A 89 -3.82 9.55 -9.62
CA ILE A 89 -3.29 10.89 -9.86
C ILE A 89 -4.35 11.63 -10.69
N PRO A 90 -5.07 12.61 -10.12
CA PRO A 90 -6.03 13.40 -10.87
C PRO A 90 -5.35 14.14 -12.03
N CYS A 91 -6.15 14.54 -13.02
CA CYS A 91 -5.65 15.31 -14.18
C CYS A 91 -4.96 16.64 -13.80
N SER A 92 -5.14 17.13 -12.57
CA SER A 92 -4.40 18.29 -12.04
C SER A 92 -2.89 18.02 -12.00
N GLY A 93 -2.48 16.77 -11.84
CA GLY A 93 -1.08 16.37 -11.66
C GLY A 93 -0.45 16.85 -10.34
N LYS A 94 -1.25 17.39 -9.43
CA LYS A 94 -0.79 18.01 -8.16
C LYS A 94 -1.06 17.16 -6.93
N ASP A 95 -1.85 16.11 -7.08
CA ASP A 95 -2.30 15.28 -5.99
C ASP A 95 -2.00 13.81 -6.30
N LEU A 96 -1.61 13.07 -5.28
CA LEU A 96 -1.42 11.64 -5.33
C LEU A 96 -2.26 11.00 -4.24
N TYR A 97 -3.11 10.07 -4.64
CA TYR A 97 -3.83 9.17 -3.73
C TYR A 97 -3.25 7.78 -3.88
N VAL A 98 -2.82 7.17 -2.78
CA VAL A 98 -2.41 5.76 -2.77
C VAL A 98 -3.39 4.97 -1.92
N THR A 99 -3.82 3.84 -2.45
CA THR A 99 -4.66 2.87 -1.75
C THR A 99 -3.94 1.54 -1.64
N GLN A 100 -4.04 0.89 -0.49
CA GLN A 100 -3.37 -0.38 -0.22
C GLN A 100 -4.28 -1.34 0.54
N VAL A 101 -4.25 -2.61 0.14
CA VAL A 101 -4.84 -3.78 0.79
C VAL A 101 -3.81 -4.90 0.69
N GLY A 102 -2.98 -5.06 1.73
CA GLY A 102 -1.99 -6.13 1.81
C GLY A 102 -0.59 -5.58 2.06
N ASP A 103 0.40 -6.33 1.64
CA ASP A 103 1.84 -6.18 1.91
C ASP A 103 2.68 -5.80 0.69
N CYS A 104 2.05 -5.55 -0.46
CA CYS A 104 2.64 -4.72 -1.51
C CYS A 104 3.00 -3.31 -0.97
N GLY A 105 3.75 -2.53 -1.75
CA GLY A 105 4.23 -1.22 -1.34
C GLY A 105 4.23 -0.17 -2.43
N ALA A 106 4.12 1.09 -1.99
CA ALA A 106 4.25 2.29 -2.82
C ALA A 106 5.27 3.25 -2.19
N VAL A 107 6.34 3.56 -2.92
CA VAL A 107 7.42 4.44 -2.44
C VAL A 107 7.56 5.64 -3.36
N LEU A 108 7.41 6.83 -2.79
CA LEU A 108 7.63 8.11 -3.48
C LEU A 108 9.13 8.45 -3.48
N GLY A 109 9.67 8.74 -4.65
CA GLY A 109 11.02 9.25 -4.85
C GLY A 109 11.03 10.76 -5.00
N SER A 110 11.63 11.44 -4.04
CA SER A 110 11.72 12.90 -4.03
C SER A 110 13.17 13.37 -4.05
N PHE A 111 13.48 14.35 -4.89
CA PHE A 111 14.74 15.08 -4.85
C PHE A 111 14.73 16.10 -3.71
N VAL A 112 15.64 15.95 -2.76
CA VAL A 112 15.85 16.81 -1.61
C VAL A 112 17.35 17.08 -1.50
N PRO A 113 17.84 18.22 -2.00
CA PRO A 113 19.25 18.56 -1.96
C PRO A 113 19.85 18.37 -0.58
N SER A 114 20.95 17.62 -0.49
CA SER A 114 21.71 17.51 0.73
C SER A 114 22.40 18.85 1.03
N PRO A 115 22.51 19.28 2.31
CA PRO A 115 23.29 20.47 2.66
C PRO A 115 24.78 20.36 2.28
N MET A 116 25.26 19.13 2.02
CA MET A 116 26.65 18.85 1.64
C MET A 116 26.90 18.98 0.13
N THR A 117 25.86 19.02 -0.71
CA THR A 117 25.96 19.19 -2.16
C THR A 117 25.80 20.67 -2.50
N THR A 118 26.82 21.26 -3.13
CA THR A 118 26.80 22.67 -3.55
C THR A 118 25.90 22.82 -4.77
N HIS A 119 24.62 23.08 -4.55
CA HIS A 119 23.70 23.49 -5.62
C HIS A 119 23.77 25.00 -5.81
N THR A 120 24.05 25.45 -7.03
CA THR A 120 23.93 26.85 -7.41
C THR A 120 22.44 27.20 -7.49
N SER A 121 21.93 27.91 -6.50
CA SER A 121 20.58 28.51 -6.58
C SER A 121 20.64 29.71 -7.51
N ASP A 122 19.82 29.74 -8.56
CA ASP A 122 19.62 30.98 -9.32
C ASP A 122 18.92 32.00 -8.42
N ALA A 123 19.64 33.08 -8.10
CA ALA A 123 19.21 34.11 -7.14
C ALA A 123 17.96 34.89 -7.58
N ASP A 124 17.58 34.80 -8.85
CA ASP A 124 16.45 35.55 -9.45
C ASP A 124 15.12 34.78 -9.46
N THR A 125 15.12 33.45 -9.32
CA THR A 125 13.90 32.62 -9.41
C THR A 125 13.61 31.79 -8.16
N GLY A 126 14.63 31.50 -7.34
CA GLY A 126 14.48 30.59 -6.20
C GLY A 126 14.19 29.14 -6.59
N GLU A 127 14.26 28.79 -7.89
CA GLU A 127 14.18 27.41 -8.36
C GLU A 127 15.55 26.75 -8.16
N ILE A 128 15.56 25.56 -7.54
CA ILE A 128 16.75 24.74 -7.39
C ILE A 128 17.04 24.11 -8.75
N SER A 129 18.16 24.47 -9.37
CA SER A 129 18.67 23.79 -10.55
C SER A 129 19.05 22.36 -10.18
N LEU A 130 18.47 21.38 -10.89
CA LEU A 130 18.83 19.98 -10.70
C LEU A 130 20.31 19.77 -11.04
N PRO A 131 21.03 18.93 -10.27
CA PRO A 131 22.42 18.62 -10.58
C PRO A 131 22.51 17.93 -11.95
N THR A 132 23.68 17.98 -12.57
CA THR A 132 23.98 17.23 -13.80
C THR A 132 24.36 15.78 -13.52
N GLU A 133 24.74 15.47 -12.28
CA GLU A 133 25.17 14.14 -11.84
C GLU A 133 24.25 13.60 -10.74
N PHE A 134 24.13 12.28 -10.69
CA PHE A 134 23.38 11.59 -9.64
C PHE A 134 24.17 11.53 -8.34
N PHE A 135 23.55 11.97 -7.25
CA PHE A 135 24.05 11.76 -5.89
C PHE A 135 22.98 11.05 -5.05
N PRO A 136 23.27 9.84 -4.51
CA PRO A 136 22.31 9.09 -3.70
C PRO A 136 21.73 9.90 -2.53
N MET A 137 22.52 10.78 -1.91
CA MET A 137 22.10 11.53 -0.72
C MET A 137 21.07 12.61 -1.02
N ASP A 138 20.92 13.02 -2.28
CA ASP A 138 19.94 14.03 -2.69
C ASP A 138 18.55 13.46 -2.94
N TRP A 139 18.34 12.16 -2.66
CA TRP A 139 17.06 11.49 -2.90
C TRP A 139 16.45 10.97 -1.60
N LYS A 140 15.21 11.32 -1.35
CA LYS A 140 14.42 10.77 -0.25
C LYS A 140 13.50 9.69 -0.77
N ALA A 141 13.48 8.56 -0.08
CA ALA A 141 12.47 7.51 -0.25
C ALA A 141 11.41 7.66 0.85
N GLU A 142 10.14 7.71 0.46
CA GLU A 142 9.02 7.73 1.41
C GLU A 142 8.04 6.60 1.10
N LEU A 143 8.01 5.60 1.98
CA LEU A 143 6.98 4.56 1.97
C LEU A 143 5.65 5.18 2.41
N LEU A 144 4.65 5.13 1.54
CA LEU A 144 3.41 5.89 1.70
C LEU A 144 2.40 5.21 2.64
N ILE A 145 2.36 3.88 2.65
CA ILE A 145 1.52 3.06 3.53
C ILE A 145 2.34 1.85 3.98
N SER A 146 2.39 1.61 5.30
CA SER A 146 3.06 0.42 5.84
C SER A 146 2.37 -0.88 5.39
N PRO A 147 3.11 -1.95 5.10
CA PRO A 147 2.55 -3.26 4.77
C PRO A 147 1.52 -3.70 5.81
N HIS A 148 0.44 -4.33 5.37
CA HIS A 148 -0.57 -4.88 6.28
C HIS A 148 -0.17 -6.30 6.69
N ASN A 149 0.89 -6.45 7.49
CA ASN A 149 1.41 -7.72 7.99
C ASN A 149 1.55 -7.69 9.53
N ALA A 150 2.15 -8.72 10.13
CA ALA A 150 2.32 -8.82 11.58
C ALA A 150 3.26 -7.77 12.20
N ASP A 151 4.12 -7.12 11.41
CA ASP A 151 5.01 -6.05 11.89
C ASP A 151 4.28 -4.70 12.03
N ASN A 152 3.11 -4.57 11.40
CA ASN A 152 2.32 -3.35 11.46
C ASN A 152 1.41 -3.33 12.70
N GLU A 153 1.88 -2.69 13.76
CA GLU A 153 1.18 -2.58 15.04
C GLU A 153 -0.26 -2.05 14.93
N ILE A 154 -0.53 -1.16 13.97
CA ILE A 154 -1.87 -0.60 13.74
C ILE A 154 -2.82 -1.71 13.26
N ASP A 155 -2.38 -2.53 12.30
CA ASP A 155 -3.17 -3.65 11.78
C ASP A 155 -3.29 -4.79 12.78
N VAL A 156 -2.23 -5.08 13.52
CA VAL A 156 -2.25 -6.06 14.63
C VAL A 156 -3.24 -5.63 15.69
N HIS A 157 -3.21 -4.36 16.11
CA HIS A 157 -4.13 -3.84 17.11
C HIS A 157 -5.58 -3.91 16.62
N ARG A 158 -5.84 -3.44 15.39
CA ARG A 158 -7.16 -3.53 14.74
C ARG A 158 -7.69 -4.97 14.71
N LEU A 159 -6.85 -5.92 14.29
CA LEU A 159 -7.24 -7.33 14.23
C LEU A 159 -7.58 -7.84 15.63
N ARG A 160 -6.69 -7.67 16.61
CA ARG A 160 -6.91 -8.13 17.99
C ARG A 160 -8.16 -7.51 18.62
N SER A 161 -8.43 -6.23 18.37
CA SER A 161 -9.60 -5.53 18.92
C SER A 161 -10.92 -5.93 18.24
N SER A 162 -10.87 -6.59 17.08
CA SER A 162 -12.06 -7.03 16.35
C SER A 162 -12.62 -8.37 16.84
N HIS A 163 -11.90 -9.05 17.74
CA HIS A 163 -12.26 -10.37 18.26
C HIS A 163 -12.31 -10.38 19.79
N PRO A 164 -13.05 -11.33 20.42
CA PRO A 164 -13.05 -11.51 21.87
C PRO A 164 -11.64 -11.70 22.44
N VAL A 165 -11.47 -11.32 23.71
CA VAL A 165 -10.17 -11.36 24.41
C VAL A 165 -9.54 -12.76 24.42
N HIS A 166 -10.35 -13.82 24.49
CA HIS A 166 -9.83 -15.19 24.48
C HIS A 166 -9.29 -15.63 23.12
N GLU A 167 -9.75 -15.02 22.02
CA GLU A 167 -9.26 -15.29 20.66
C GLU A 167 -8.12 -14.37 20.26
N SER A 168 -8.09 -13.12 20.76
CA SER A 168 -7.12 -12.10 20.33
C SER A 168 -5.66 -12.49 20.55
N ALA A 169 -5.38 -13.41 21.48
CA ALA A 169 -4.05 -13.99 21.67
C ALA A 169 -3.63 -14.95 20.56
N PHE A 170 -4.59 -15.50 19.80
CA PHE A 170 -4.39 -16.56 18.81
C PHE A 170 -4.70 -16.14 17.37
N VAL A 171 -5.23 -14.92 17.16
CA VAL A 171 -5.50 -14.39 15.79
C VAL A 171 -4.23 -14.25 14.96
N LEU A 172 -3.06 -14.12 15.60
CA LEU A 172 -1.75 -14.17 14.97
C LEU A 172 -0.92 -15.28 15.60
N ARG A 173 -0.33 -16.13 14.76
CA ARG A 173 0.62 -17.18 15.15
C ARG A 173 1.72 -17.23 14.12
N ASP A 174 2.97 -17.35 14.56
CA ASP A 174 4.14 -17.37 13.67
C ASP A 174 4.09 -16.24 12.62
N ASP A 175 3.76 -15.03 13.10
CA ASP A 175 3.61 -13.80 12.31
C ASP A 175 2.58 -13.88 11.16
N ARG A 176 1.64 -14.82 11.26
CA ARG A 176 0.59 -15.08 10.27
C ARG A 176 -0.80 -15.03 10.87
N LEU A 177 -1.76 -14.51 10.11
CA LEU A 177 -3.19 -14.58 10.40
C LEU A 177 -3.63 -16.04 10.57
N LEU A 178 -4.09 -16.37 11.78
CA LEU A 178 -4.45 -17.72 12.22
C LEU A 178 -3.33 -18.76 11.94
N GLY A 179 -2.07 -18.34 11.87
CA GLY A 179 -0.93 -19.22 11.56
C GLY A 179 -0.80 -19.62 10.10
N GLU A 180 -1.61 -19.06 9.19
CA GLU A 180 -1.62 -19.46 7.78
C GLU A 180 -1.24 -18.30 6.84
N LEU A 181 -1.97 -17.18 6.90
CA LEU A 181 -1.89 -16.12 5.89
C LEU A 181 -0.96 -14.97 6.33
N MET A 182 -0.05 -14.53 5.45
CA MET A 182 0.89 -13.44 5.73
C MET A 182 0.21 -12.06 5.78
N PRO A 183 -0.56 -11.63 4.75
CA PRO A 183 -1.26 -10.35 4.79
C PRO A 183 -2.45 -10.38 5.75
N LEU A 184 -2.59 -9.32 6.53
CA LEU A 184 -3.71 -9.07 7.45
C LEU A 184 -4.90 -8.36 6.76
N ARG A 185 -4.75 -8.01 5.48
CA ARG A 185 -5.82 -7.52 4.60
C ARG A 185 -5.63 -8.08 3.19
N ALA A 186 -6.68 -8.62 2.59
CA ALA A 186 -6.67 -9.09 1.20
C ALA A 186 -8.09 -9.17 0.62
N PHE A 187 -8.17 -9.17 -0.70
CA PHE A 187 -9.36 -9.56 -1.47
C PHE A 187 -9.48 -11.08 -1.53
N GLY A 188 -10.70 -11.59 -1.72
CA GLY A 188 -10.95 -13.02 -1.80
C GLY A 188 -10.71 -13.70 -0.45
N ASP A 189 -9.95 -14.79 -0.43
CA ASP A 189 -9.60 -15.53 0.79
C ASP A 189 -10.81 -15.79 1.70
N ILE A 190 -11.95 -16.20 1.11
CA ILE A 190 -13.21 -16.34 1.84
C ILE A 190 -13.15 -17.29 3.03
N ARG A 191 -12.17 -18.20 3.05
CA ARG A 191 -11.89 -19.09 4.18
C ARG A 191 -11.52 -18.36 5.48
N PHE A 192 -11.17 -17.07 5.39
CA PHE A 192 -10.92 -16.18 6.52
C PHE A 192 -12.05 -15.18 6.78
N LYS A 193 -13.09 -15.17 5.92
CA LYS A 193 -14.17 -14.16 5.95
C LYS A 193 -15.54 -14.74 6.23
N TRP A 194 -15.87 -15.88 5.61
CA TRP A 194 -17.23 -16.42 5.66
C TRP A 194 -17.53 -17.13 6.97
N PRO A 195 -18.81 -17.16 7.38
CA PRO A 195 -19.26 -17.99 8.50
C PRO A 195 -18.94 -19.47 8.29
N SER A 196 -18.56 -20.15 9.37
CA SER A 196 -18.18 -21.57 9.35
C SER A 196 -19.27 -22.48 8.77
N LYS A 197 -20.55 -22.12 8.93
CA LYS A 197 -21.70 -22.86 8.37
C LYS A 197 -21.70 -22.83 6.84
N ASP A 198 -21.39 -21.68 6.26
CA ASP A 198 -21.46 -21.45 4.81
C ASP A 198 -20.27 -22.12 4.13
N LEU A 199 -19.07 -22.01 4.71
CA LEU A 199 -17.90 -22.77 4.26
C LEU A 199 -18.18 -24.28 4.29
N LYS A 200 -18.70 -24.82 5.40
CA LYS A 200 -19.09 -26.25 5.48
C LYS A 200 -20.16 -26.62 4.45
N HIS A 201 -21.06 -25.71 4.09
CA HIS A 201 -22.04 -25.96 3.04
C HIS A 201 -21.40 -26.07 1.66
N VAL A 202 -20.47 -25.16 1.34
CA VAL A 202 -19.67 -25.23 0.11
C VAL A 202 -18.87 -26.53 0.05
N ALA A 203 -18.22 -26.94 1.14
CA ALA A 203 -17.50 -28.23 1.19
C ALA A 203 -18.39 -29.41 0.81
N ARG A 204 -19.62 -29.46 1.35
CA ARG A 204 -20.59 -30.52 1.02
C ARG A 204 -21.01 -30.48 -0.45
N LEU A 205 -21.26 -29.30 -1.00
CA LEU A 205 -21.66 -29.15 -2.41
C LEU A 205 -20.53 -29.45 -3.40
N LEU A 206 -19.27 -29.36 -2.95
CA LEU A 206 -18.08 -29.73 -3.72
C LEU A 206 -17.64 -31.18 -3.48
N ASP A 207 -18.41 -31.98 -2.71
CA ASP A 207 -18.08 -33.35 -2.32
C ASP A 207 -16.66 -33.49 -1.72
N LEU A 208 -16.23 -32.50 -0.94
CA LEU A 208 -14.93 -32.53 -0.28
C LEU A 208 -14.91 -33.58 0.84
N PRO A 209 -13.74 -34.19 1.12
CA PRO A 209 -13.59 -35.15 2.22
C PRO A 209 -14.04 -34.55 3.57
N PRO A 210 -14.58 -35.36 4.51
CA PRO A 210 -15.09 -34.88 5.80
C PRO A 210 -14.08 -34.06 6.63
N ASN A 211 -12.78 -34.35 6.49
CA ASN A 211 -11.70 -33.70 7.22
C ASN A 211 -10.95 -32.65 6.37
N TYR A 212 -11.51 -32.22 5.24
CA TYR A 212 -10.89 -31.18 4.42
C TYR A 212 -10.85 -29.84 5.19
N PRO A 213 -9.68 -29.20 5.36
CA PRO A 213 -9.53 -27.98 6.15
C PRO A 213 -10.02 -26.75 5.37
N ILE A 214 -11.34 -26.65 5.15
CA ILE A 214 -11.93 -25.55 4.37
C ILE A 214 -11.80 -24.18 5.05
N MET A 215 -11.57 -24.17 6.36
CA MET A 215 -11.29 -22.98 7.16
C MET A 215 -10.09 -23.26 8.08
N PRO A 216 -9.40 -22.22 8.56
CA PRO A 216 -8.31 -22.37 9.53
C PRO A 216 -8.75 -22.98 10.86
N SER A 217 -7.77 -23.38 11.67
CA SER A 217 -8.00 -23.77 13.06
C SER A 217 -8.29 -22.55 13.94
N PHE A 218 -9.11 -22.74 14.99
CA PHE A 218 -9.52 -21.68 15.93
C PHE A 218 -10.33 -20.56 15.26
N TYR A 219 -11.40 -20.96 14.55
CA TYR A 219 -12.21 -20.11 13.68
C TYR A 219 -13.64 -19.91 14.25
N GLU A 220 -13.74 -19.17 15.36
CA GLU A 220 -14.96 -18.95 16.13
C GLU A 220 -15.73 -17.69 15.71
N THR A 221 -15.04 -16.55 15.50
CA THR A 221 -15.65 -15.24 15.23
C THR A 221 -15.22 -14.62 13.89
N PRO A 222 -15.45 -15.28 12.73
CA PRO A 222 -15.20 -14.64 11.44
C PRO A 222 -16.09 -13.39 11.25
N PRO A 223 -15.64 -12.40 10.44
CA PRO A 223 -14.44 -12.42 9.59
C PRO A 223 -13.15 -12.06 10.33
N TYR A 224 -12.04 -12.75 10.02
CA TYR A 224 -10.69 -12.44 10.49
C TYR A 224 -9.87 -11.63 9.49
N LEU A 225 -10.24 -11.69 8.21
CA LEU A 225 -9.60 -10.94 7.13
C LEU A 225 -10.55 -9.87 6.61
N CYS A 226 -10.01 -8.70 6.25
CA CYS A 226 -10.80 -7.64 5.64
C CYS A 226 -10.14 -7.10 4.37
N SER A 227 -10.95 -6.56 3.46
CA SER A 227 -10.51 -5.90 2.22
C SER A 227 -10.57 -4.38 2.33
N ILE A 228 -10.65 -3.85 3.56
CA ILE A 228 -10.74 -2.41 3.80
C ILE A 228 -9.40 -1.76 3.46
N PRO A 229 -9.31 -0.91 2.42
CA PRO A 229 -8.06 -0.26 2.09
C PRO A 229 -7.69 0.83 3.08
N GLN A 230 -6.39 0.94 3.33
CA GLN A 230 -5.82 2.19 3.79
C GLN A 230 -5.64 3.11 2.59
N VAL A 231 -5.93 4.39 2.77
CA VAL A 231 -5.83 5.42 1.73
C VAL A 231 -5.03 6.58 2.31
N THR A 232 -4.04 7.05 1.57
CA THR A 232 -3.25 8.23 1.90
C THR A 232 -3.31 9.23 0.75
N TRP A 233 -3.34 10.51 1.07
CA TRP A 233 -3.28 11.61 0.11
C TRP A 233 -1.97 12.37 0.31
N ARG A 234 -1.33 12.76 -0.79
CA ARG A 234 -0.11 13.56 -0.81
C ARG A 234 -0.23 14.68 -1.85
N PRO A 235 0.02 15.94 -1.47
CA PRO A 235 0.28 16.98 -2.45
C PRO A 235 1.66 16.75 -3.09
N LEU A 236 1.73 16.84 -4.41
CA LEU A 236 2.96 16.68 -5.18
C LEU A 236 3.66 18.03 -5.35
N MET A 237 4.95 18.06 -5.05
CA MET A 237 5.80 19.24 -5.13
C MET A 237 6.57 19.26 -6.46
N LYS A 238 6.38 20.33 -7.24
CA LYS A 238 7.12 20.58 -8.49
C LYS A 238 8.63 20.59 -8.23
N ASN A 239 9.40 19.97 -9.13
CA ASN A 239 10.87 19.85 -9.07
C ASN A 239 11.40 19.12 -7.84
N ARG A 240 10.52 18.44 -7.09
CA ARG A 240 10.88 17.67 -5.90
C ARG A 240 10.34 16.26 -5.98
N ASP A 241 9.06 16.05 -6.30
CA ASP A 241 8.51 14.70 -6.41
C ASP A 241 8.60 14.23 -7.86
N HIS A 242 9.47 13.26 -8.14
CA HIS A 242 9.82 12.88 -9.51
C HIS A 242 9.16 11.58 -9.97
N PHE A 243 9.08 10.57 -9.10
CA PHE A 243 8.54 9.27 -9.49
C PHE A 243 7.95 8.50 -8.31
N LEU A 244 7.06 7.57 -8.62
CA LEU A 244 6.44 6.62 -7.69
C LEU A 244 6.80 5.20 -8.12
N VAL A 245 7.26 4.38 -7.18
CA VAL A 245 7.49 2.95 -7.38
C VAL A 245 6.38 2.17 -6.69
N LEU A 246 5.61 1.41 -7.45
CA LEU A 246 4.67 0.42 -6.94
C LEU A 246 5.28 -0.97 -7.15
N ALA A 247 5.36 -1.79 -6.11
CA ALA A 247 5.86 -3.14 -6.26
C ALA A 247 5.25 -4.12 -5.25
N THR A 248 5.31 -5.41 -5.60
CA THR A 248 5.02 -6.51 -4.67
C THR A 248 6.10 -6.63 -3.61
N ASP A 249 5.77 -7.28 -2.50
CA ASP A 249 6.69 -7.70 -1.44
C ASP A 249 7.94 -8.42 -1.98
N GLY A 250 7.81 -9.20 -3.04
CA GLY A 250 8.96 -9.83 -3.71
C GLY A 250 10.08 -8.85 -4.13
N LEU A 251 9.78 -7.56 -4.38
CA LEU A 251 10.82 -6.54 -4.53
C LEU A 251 11.33 -6.05 -3.17
N TRP A 252 10.40 -5.71 -2.26
CA TRP A 252 10.70 -5.06 -0.99
C TRP A 252 11.42 -5.96 0.01
N ASP A 253 11.31 -7.28 -0.15
CA ASP A 253 12.10 -8.28 0.58
C ASP A 253 13.58 -8.29 0.15
N MET A 254 13.85 -7.85 -1.08
CA MET A 254 15.19 -7.87 -1.68
C MET A 254 15.89 -6.51 -1.62
N LEU A 255 15.12 -5.41 -1.65
CA LEU A 255 15.63 -4.04 -1.67
C LEU A 255 14.90 -3.18 -0.65
N SER A 256 15.67 -2.39 0.09
CA SER A 256 15.10 -1.29 0.87
C SER A 256 14.47 -0.24 -0.04
N PRO A 257 13.48 0.53 0.47
CA PRO A 257 12.93 1.68 -0.26
C PRO A 257 14.01 2.64 -0.74
N LYS A 258 15.09 2.83 0.03
CA LYS A 258 16.17 3.75 -0.31
C LYS A 258 16.99 3.25 -1.50
N GLU A 259 17.35 1.97 -1.52
CA GLU A 259 18.07 1.36 -2.65
C GLU A 259 17.22 1.42 -3.92
N ALA A 260 15.93 1.09 -3.84
CA ALA A 260 15.03 1.16 -4.97
C ALA A 260 14.93 2.57 -5.57
N ILE A 261 14.75 3.60 -4.74
CA ILE A 261 14.69 4.99 -5.21
C ILE A 261 16.03 5.43 -5.82
N ASN A 262 17.16 5.01 -5.27
CA ASN A 262 18.48 5.31 -5.85
C ASN A 262 18.63 4.70 -7.25
N VAL A 263 18.18 3.45 -7.46
CA VAL A 263 18.22 2.79 -8.78
C VAL A 263 17.39 3.56 -9.80
N VAL A 264 16.16 3.96 -9.45
CA VAL A 264 15.29 4.71 -10.36
C VAL A 264 15.81 6.12 -10.60
N ALA A 265 16.34 6.78 -9.58
CA ALA A 265 16.95 8.10 -9.72
C ALA A 265 18.18 8.06 -10.63
N GLN A 266 19.11 7.12 -10.45
CA GLN A 266 20.25 6.94 -11.35
C GLN A 266 19.79 6.71 -12.79
N HIS A 267 18.80 5.84 -13.01
CA HIS A 267 18.21 5.64 -14.34
C HIS A 267 17.67 6.95 -14.93
N TRP A 268 16.97 7.74 -14.12
CA TRP A 268 16.44 9.03 -14.56
C TRP A 268 17.56 10.00 -14.98
N PHE A 269 18.70 10.03 -14.28
CA PHE A 269 19.89 10.81 -14.66
C PHE A 269 20.59 10.29 -15.91
N ASP A 270 20.75 8.98 -16.05
CA ASP A 270 21.40 8.35 -17.22
C ASP A 270 20.72 8.74 -18.53
N TYR A 271 19.42 9.03 -18.46
CA TYR A 271 18.60 9.45 -19.57
C TYR A 271 18.24 10.95 -19.54
N THR A 272 19.04 11.77 -18.85
CA THR A 272 18.91 13.24 -18.83
C THR A 272 17.51 13.74 -18.45
N GLY A 273 16.83 12.99 -17.59
CA GLY A 273 15.46 13.26 -17.16
C GLY A 273 14.37 12.89 -18.16
N ASP A 274 14.72 12.26 -19.29
CA ASP A 274 13.78 11.69 -20.25
C ASP A 274 13.86 10.15 -20.26
N PRO A 275 13.16 9.47 -19.34
CA PRO A 275 13.17 8.01 -19.26
C PRO A 275 12.53 7.34 -20.49
N SER A 276 11.86 8.08 -21.39
CA SER A 276 11.33 7.52 -22.64
C SER A 276 12.41 7.26 -23.69
N SER A 277 13.58 7.88 -23.52
CA SER A 277 14.76 7.68 -24.37
C SER A 277 15.53 6.38 -24.06
N CYS A 278 15.08 5.59 -23.07
CA CYS A 278 15.77 4.38 -22.65
C CYS A 278 15.86 3.31 -23.75
N GLY A 279 16.96 2.56 -23.73
CA GLY A 279 17.20 1.47 -24.67
C GLY A 279 16.28 0.28 -24.41
N PRO A 280 16.08 -0.62 -25.39
CA PRO A 280 15.31 -1.84 -25.19
C PRO A 280 15.85 -2.67 -24.03
N GLY A 281 15.00 -2.93 -23.04
CA GLY A 281 15.35 -3.78 -21.88
C GLY A 281 16.14 -3.09 -20.76
N ASP A 282 16.30 -1.76 -20.84
CA ASP A 282 16.93 -0.94 -19.79
C ASP A 282 15.95 0.08 -19.18
N THR A 283 14.75 -0.38 -18.83
CA THR A 283 13.78 0.44 -18.09
C THR A 283 14.11 0.47 -16.60
N ALA A 284 13.69 1.51 -15.89
CA ALA A 284 13.84 1.59 -14.43
C ALA A 284 13.27 0.35 -13.69
N ALA A 285 12.13 -0.18 -14.14
CA ALA A 285 11.56 -1.41 -13.58
C ALA A 285 12.47 -2.63 -13.82
N SER A 286 13.05 -2.75 -15.02
CA SER A 286 13.99 -3.84 -15.32
C SER A 286 15.28 -3.72 -14.50
N ARG A 287 15.79 -2.51 -14.28
CA ARG A 287 16.94 -2.25 -13.41
C ARG A 287 16.64 -2.63 -11.97
N LEU A 288 15.47 -2.27 -11.42
CA LEU A 288 15.03 -2.68 -10.09
C LEU A 288 15.03 -4.21 -9.93
N ILE A 289 14.48 -4.93 -10.90
CA ILE A 289 14.47 -6.40 -10.88
C ILE A 289 15.90 -6.97 -10.97
N ARG A 290 16.76 -6.41 -11.83
CA ARG A 290 18.16 -6.83 -11.94
C ARG A 290 18.95 -6.57 -10.66
N THR A 291 18.74 -5.42 -10.01
CA THR A 291 19.37 -5.12 -8.70
C THR A 291 18.86 -6.05 -7.61
N ALA A 292 17.56 -6.32 -7.56
CA ALA A 292 16.99 -7.25 -6.58
C ALA A 292 17.60 -8.66 -6.69
N LEU A 293 17.84 -9.16 -7.91
CA LEU A 293 18.39 -10.50 -8.14
C LEU A 293 19.93 -10.55 -8.14
N GLY A 294 20.58 -9.47 -8.56
CA GLY A 294 22.04 -9.40 -8.78
C GLY A 294 22.82 -8.59 -7.74
N GLY A 295 22.13 -7.92 -6.81
CA GLY A 295 22.72 -6.92 -5.92
C GLY A 295 23.05 -5.60 -6.64
N ASP A 296 23.72 -4.68 -5.93
CA ASP A 296 24.04 -3.32 -6.42
C ASP A 296 24.78 -3.27 -7.76
N GLN A 297 25.60 -4.30 -8.03
CA GLN A 297 26.39 -4.42 -9.26
C GLN A 297 25.63 -5.14 -10.39
N MET A 298 24.37 -5.53 -10.16
CA MET A 298 23.55 -6.32 -11.09
C MET A 298 24.31 -7.53 -11.64
N ASP A 299 24.93 -8.32 -10.75
CA ASP A 299 25.81 -9.44 -11.12
C ASP A 299 25.11 -10.42 -12.09
N PRO A 300 25.61 -10.55 -13.35
CA PRO A 300 24.99 -11.41 -14.35
C PRO A 300 24.92 -12.88 -13.94
N GLU A 301 25.89 -13.38 -13.17
CA GLU A 301 25.91 -14.78 -12.74
C GLU A 301 24.79 -15.06 -11.73
N ARG A 302 24.62 -14.17 -10.75
CA ARG A 302 23.52 -14.26 -9.77
C ARG A 302 22.16 -14.13 -10.43
N ILE A 303 22.01 -13.17 -11.33
CA ILE A 303 20.77 -12.98 -12.09
C ILE A 303 20.45 -14.25 -12.90
N SER A 304 21.43 -14.75 -13.66
CA SER A 304 21.26 -15.97 -14.47
C SER A 304 20.88 -17.18 -13.62
N ALA A 305 21.44 -17.32 -12.43
CA ALA A 305 21.09 -18.38 -11.50
C ALA A 305 19.60 -18.29 -11.10
N HIS A 306 19.11 -17.10 -10.71
CA HIS A 306 17.70 -16.89 -10.37
C HIS A 306 16.72 -17.18 -11.51
N PHE A 307 17.09 -16.87 -12.76
CA PHE A 307 16.27 -17.15 -13.94
C PHE A 307 16.31 -18.63 -14.37
N SER A 308 17.42 -19.32 -14.10
CA SER A 308 17.60 -20.72 -14.50
C SER A 308 17.02 -21.71 -13.50
N MET A 309 16.60 -21.25 -12.31
CA MET A 309 15.99 -22.09 -11.28
C MET A 309 14.66 -22.69 -11.77
N PRO A 310 14.46 -24.01 -11.64
CA PRO A 310 13.16 -24.63 -11.88
C PRO A 310 12.06 -24.04 -11.00
N ALA A 311 10.83 -24.00 -11.52
CA ALA A 311 9.67 -23.47 -10.79
C ALA A 311 9.44 -24.16 -9.44
N THR A 312 9.86 -25.42 -9.29
CA THR A 312 9.76 -26.21 -8.05
C THR A 312 10.67 -25.73 -6.94
N VAL A 313 11.75 -24.99 -7.25
CA VAL A 313 12.72 -24.50 -6.27
C VAL A 313 12.81 -22.97 -6.19
N ALA A 314 12.38 -22.25 -7.23
CA ALA A 314 12.51 -20.80 -7.31
C ALA A 314 11.92 -20.07 -6.10
N ARG A 315 10.79 -20.54 -5.57
CA ARG A 315 10.10 -19.98 -4.39
C ARG A 315 10.89 -20.05 -3.09
N TYR A 316 11.93 -20.89 -3.00
CA TYR A 316 12.83 -20.90 -1.84
C TYR A 316 13.83 -19.75 -1.84
N TYR A 317 14.05 -19.11 -3.00
CA TYR A 317 15.07 -18.09 -3.18
C TYR A 317 14.52 -16.71 -3.50
N ARG A 318 13.30 -16.64 -4.06
CA ARG A 318 12.63 -15.37 -4.36
C ARG A 318 11.12 -15.56 -4.46
N ASP A 319 10.40 -14.47 -4.24
CA ASP A 319 8.99 -14.38 -4.60
C ASP A 319 8.79 -13.89 -6.05
N ASP A 320 7.53 -13.79 -6.46
CA ASP A 320 7.13 -13.11 -7.69
C ASP A 320 7.38 -11.60 -7.54
N ILE A 321 8.18 -11.06 -8.45
CA ILE A 321 8.55 -9.64 -8.45
C ILE A 321 7.77 -8.93 -9.55
N THR A 322 6.88 -8.02 -9.16
CA THR A 322 6.19 -7.11 -10.07
C THR A 322 6.49 -5.68 -9.69
N VAL A 323 6.88 -4.86 -10.68
CA VAL A 323 7.29 -3.47 -10.46
C VAL A 323 6.65 -2.57 -11.50
N VAL A 324 6.10 -1.44 -11.05
CA VAL A 324 5.64 -0.34 -11.87
C VAL A 324 6.32 0.94 -11.41
N VAL A 325 7.02 1.62 -12.32
CA VAL A 325 7.63 2.93 -12.07
C VAL A 325 6.83 3.98 -12.83
N VAL A 326 6.29 4.97 -12.11
CA VAL A 326 5.51 6.07 -12.67
C VAL A 326 6.31 7.36 -12.50
N TYR A 327 6.76 7.95 -13.62
CA TYR A 327 7.34 9.29 -13.59
C TYR A 327 6.22 10.33 -13.50
N LEU A 328 6.33 11.21 -12.52
CA LEU A 328 5.30 12.17 -12.15
C LEU A 328 5.40 13.44 -13.00
N PRO A 329 4.28 14.12 -13.27
CA PRO A 329 4.26 15.37 -14.03
C PRO A 329 4.99 16.52 -13.32
N THR A 330 5.28 16.36 -12.03
CA THR A 330 6.07 17.29 -11.21
C THR A 330 7.58 17.14 -11.39
N SER A 331 8.05 16.10 -12.10
CA SER A 331 9.45 15.96 -12.46
C SER A 331 9.87 17.09 -13.42
N ALA A 332 10.93 17.81 -13.08
CA ALA A 332 11.61 18.66 -14.07
C ALA A 332 12.36 17.80 -15.09
N ALA A 333 12.71 18.37 -16.24
CA ALA A 333 13.70 17.79 -17.16
C ALA A 333 15.09 18.33 -16.82
N ILE A 334 16.15 17.54 -17.05
CA ILE A 334 17.52 18.08 -16.98
C ILE A 334 17.74 18.87 -18.27
N THR A 335 17.64 20.20 -18.22
CA THR A 335 18.01 21.04 -19.36
C THR A 335 19.52 20.95 -19.57
N SER A 336 19.94 20.42 -20.73
CA SER A 336 21.31 20.57 -21.21
C SER A 336 21.54 22.04 -21.56
N GLY A 337 22.47 22.68 -20.86
CA GLY A 337 22.99 24.00 -21.21
C GLY A 337 23.86 23.95 -22.45
#